data_AF-A0A0N0PED0-F1
#
_entry.id   AF-A0A0N0PED0-F1
#
_cell.length_a   1.000
_cell.length_b   1.000
_cell.length_c   1.000
_cell.angle_alpha   90.00
_cell.angle_beta   90.00
_cell.angle_gamma   90.00
#
_symmetry.space_group_name_H-M   'P 1'
#
loop_
_entity.id
_entity.type
_entity.pdbx_description
1 polymer ?
#
loop_
_entity_poly.entity_id
_entity_poly.type
_entity_poly.pdbx_seq_one_letter_code
_entity_poly.pdbx_strand_id
1 'polypeptide(L)'
;MCEVNIPRQKAPKDGVGPRGVPECYYTSRVLNSTFRYVKFVRKLRALEEEQRKGAENKAKEEKDQTINEFFMKCDRKSLINDVARRVDLCLASYQKDLEVKKERLKELFAYEEEENTRKFVAQAQAGAELVWQDKKERLRFLLEKRKKEHAEKYKDTPLLVIHSVQSLDLGPFKKITHYLLRAMRFLGLESTNVTRCSTRLPSF
;
A
#
# COMPACT_ATOMS: atom_id res chain seq x y z
N MET A 1 58.99 22.29 -66.00
CA MET A 1 58.82 23.72 -65.66
C MET A 1 59.31 24.53 -66.85
N CYS A 2 58.42 24.98 -67.72
CA CYS A 2 58.78 25.85 -68.84
C CYS A 2 58.91 27.27 -68.30
N GLU A 3 60.11 27.84 -68.33
CA GLU A 3 60.33 29.24 -67.98
C GLU A 3 59.68 30.13 -69.05
N VAL A 4 58.56 30.75 -68.70
CA VAL A 4 57.90 31.75 -69.54
C VAL A 4 58.79 33.00 -69.54
N ASN A 5 59.56 33.15 -70.60
CA ASN A 5 60.42 34.30 -70.82
C ASN A 5 59.53 35.50 -71.22
N ILE A 6 59.07 36.26 -70.22
CA ILE A 6 58.22 37.44 -70.43
C ILE A 6 59.12 38.55 -71.01
N PRO A 7 58.83 39.05 -72.23
CA PRO A 7 59.66 40.09 -72.84
C PRO A 7 59.62 41.36 -71.98
N ARG A 8 60.79 41.87 -71.59
CA ARG A 8 60.92 43.15 -70.89
C ARG A 8 60.32 44.26 -71.75
N GLN A 9 59.23 44.86 -71.29
CA GLN A 9 58.64 46.04 -71.90
C GLN A 9 59.69 47.16 -71.99
N LYS A 10 59.90 47.70 -73.19
CA LYS A 10 60.78 48.86 -73.39
C LYS A 10 60.26 50.03 -72.55
N ALA A 11 61.14 50.59 -71.72
CA ALA A 11 60.82 51.82 -71.00
C ALA A 11 60.44 52.92 -72.01
N PRO A 12 59.33 53.65 -71.80
CA PRO A 12 59.01 54.82 -72.62
C PRO A 12 60.19 55.79 -72.58
N LYS A 13 60.67 56.22 -73.75
CA LYS A 13 61.71 57.25 -73.83
C LYS A 13 61.09 58.59 -73.46
N ASP A 14 61.76 59.33 -72.59
CA ASP A 14 61.33 60.65 -72.14
C ASP A 14 61.09 61.57 -73.35
N GLY A 15 59.84 62.00 -73.53
CA GLY A 15 59.50 63.03 -74.49
C GLY A 15 59.93 64.40 -73.95
N VAL A 16 60.33 65.29 -74.85
CA VAL A 16 60.66 66.67 -74.51
C VAL A 16 59.39 67.38 -74.07
N GLY A 17 59.31 67.77 -72.81
CA GLY A 17 58.21 68.58 -72.29
C GLY A 17 58.17 69.96 -72.97
N PRO A 18 57.05 70.70 -72.89
CA PRO A 18 56.79 71.92 -73.67
C PRO A 18 57.76 73.09 -73.39
N ARG A 19 58.73 72.95 -72.47
CA ARG A 19 59.78 73.93 -72.17
C ARG A 19 61.22 73.38 -72.25
N GLY A 20 61.43 72.21 -72.88
CA GLY A 20 62.78 71.72 -73.16
C GLY A 20 63.55 71.11 -71.97
N VAL A 21 62.89 70.80 -70.85
CA VAL A 21 63.52 70.14 -69.68
C VAL A 21 62.97 68.71 -69.54
N PRO A 22 63.79 67.69 -69.20
CA PRO A 22 63.30 66.32 -68.99
C PRO A 22 62.28 66.28 -67.85
N GLU A 23 61.06 65.82 -68.14
CA GLU A 23 60.06 65.59 -67.10
C GLU A 23 60.53 64.45 -66.19
N CYS A 24 60.85 64.77 -64.94
CA CYS A 24 61.17 63.76 -63.93
C CYS A 24 59.92 62.92 -63.60
N TYR A 25 59.65 61.87 -64.37
CA TYR A 25 58.57 60.90 -64.14
C TYR A 25 58.81 59.95 -62.94
N TYR A 26 59.72 60.27 -62.02
CA TYR A 26 60.00 59.44 -60.84
C TYR A 26 58.99 59.60 -59.71
N THR A 27 58.23 60.70 -59.64
CA THR A 27 57.26 60.94 -58.55
C THR A 27 55.93 60.22 -58.76
N SER A 28 55.48 60.05 -60.01
CA SER A 28 54.17 59.44 -60.33
C SER A 28 54.14 57.91 -60.12
N ARG A 29 55.25 57.20 -60.35
CA ARG A 29 55.38 55.76 -60.04
C ARG A 29 55.46 55.50 -58.53
N VAL A 30 56.17 56.35 -57.79
CA VAL A 30 56.30 56.25 -56.33
C VAL A 30 54.94 56.49 -55.66
N LEU A 31 54.20 57.52 -56.09
CA LEU A 31 52.85 57.83 -55.59
C LEU A 31 51.81 56.72 -55.81
N ASN A 32 51.91 55.97 -56.91
CA ASN A 32 50.96 54.88 -57.21
C ASN A 32 51.26 53.61 -56.38
N SER A 33 52.55 53.33 -56.14
CA SER A 33 52.97 52.20 -55.30
C SER A 33 52.62 52.39 -53.81
N THR A 34 52.81 53.60 -53.28
CA THR A 34 52.42 53.94 -51.90
C THR A 34 50.91 53.91 -51.71
N PHE A 35 50.14 54.40 -52.68
CA PHE A 35 48.67 54.31 -52.66
C PHE A 35 48.17 52.85 -52.66
N ARG A 36 48.76 51.98 -53.49
CA ARG A 36 48.44 50.54 -53.51
C ARG A 36 48.76 49.86 -52.19
N TYR A 37 49.90 50.19 -51.58
CA TYR A 37 50.30 49.66 -50.28
C TYR A 37 49.33 50.09 -49.16
N VAL A 38 48.96 51.37 -49.10
CA VAL A 38 47.97 51.88 -48.13
C VAL A 38 46.61 51.20 -48.30
N LYS A 39 46.17 50.99 -49.54
CA LYS A 39 44.92 50.26 -49.83
C LYS A 39 45.00 48.79 -49.40
N PHE A 40 46.15 48.15 -49.57
CA PHE A 40 46.41 46.78 -49.13
C PHE A 40 46.38 46.67 -47.59
N VAL A 41 47.06 47.57 -46.87
CA VAL A 41 47.05 47.60 -45.40
C VAL A 41 45.63 47.84 -44.85
N ARG A 42 44.84 48.72 -45.48
CA ARG A 42 43.43 48.91 -45.12
C ARG A 42 42.61 47.62 -45.28
N LYS A 43 42.84 46.85 -46.35
CA LYS A 43 42.18 45.55 -46.55
C LYS A 43 42.59 44.52 -45.48
N LEU A 44 43.87 44.47 -45.10
CA LEU A 44 44.33 43.58 -44.04
C LEU A 44 43.68 43.90 -42.69
N ARG A 45 43.62 45.18 -42.31
CA ARG A 45 42.95 45.59 -41.06
C ARG A 45 41.45 45.28 -41.08
N ALA A 46 40.79 45.46 -42.21
CA ALA A 46 39.38 45.11 -42.36
C ALA A 46 39.16 43.59 -42.18
N LEU A 47 40.03 42.75 -42.76
CA LEU A 47 39.98 41.30 -42.57
C LEU A 47 40.26 40.90 -41.12
N GLU A 48 41.23 41.53 -40.44
CA GLU A 48 41.49 41.29 -39.02
C GLU A 48 40.29 41.68 -38.14
N GLU A 49 39.65 42.82 -38.40
CA GLU A 49 38.43 43.23 -37.68
C GLU A 49 37.25 42.30 -37.94
N GLU A 50 37.06 41.81 -39.17
CA GLU A 50 36.03 40.81 -39.50
C GLU A 50 36.28 39.48 -38.78
N GLN A 51 37.53 39.02 -38.73
CA GLN A 51 37.89 37.81 -37.97
C GLN A 51 37.67 38.00 -36.47
N ARG A 52 38.03 39.18 -35.92
CA ARG A 52 37.80 39.48 -34.50
C ARG A 52 36.32 39.51 -34.15
N LYS A 53 35.51 40.19 -34.97
CA LYS A 53 34.04 40.21 -34.82
C LYS A 53 33.43 38.82 -34.98
N GLY A 54 33.94 38.02 -35.93
CA GLY A 54 33.52 36.63 -36.11
C GLY A 54 33.82 35.75 -34.89
N ALA A 55 34.98 35.91 -34.27
CA ALA A 55 35.34 35.22 -33.03
C ALA A 55 34.47 35.67 -31.84
N GLU A 56 34.24 36.98 -31.70
CA GLU A 56 33.36 37.54 -30.67
C GLU A 56 31.90 37.04 -30.83
N ASN A 57 31.39 36.94 -32.06
CA ASN A 57 30.06 36.43 -32.34
C ASN A 57 29.94 34.93 -32.04
N LYS A 58 30.92 34.10 -32.46
CA LYS A 58 30.95 32.67 -32.12
C LYS A 58 30.95 32.44 -30.62
N ALA A 59 31.77 33.20 -29.88
CA ALA A 59 31.83 33.09 -28.43
C ALA A 59 30.51 33.52 -27.73
N LYS A 60 29.72 34.41 -28.35
CA LYS A 60 28.37 34.75 -27.89
C LYS A 60 27.38 33.63 -28.20
N GLU A 61 27.39 33.10 -29.42
CA GLU A 61 26.52 31.99 -29.83
C GLU A 61 26.72 30.75 -28.96
N GLU A 62 27.96 30.40 -28.63
CA GLU A 62 28.28 29.29 -27.73
C GLU A 62 27.71 29.53 -26.33
N LYS A 63 27.82 30.76 -25.79
CA LYS A 63 27.22 31.11 -24.50
C LYS A 63 25.70 31.01 -24.55
N ASP A 64 25.08 31.56 -25.58
CA ASP A 64 23.62 31.52 -25.75
C ASP A 64 23.12 30.07 -25.88
N GLN A 65 23.86 29.20 -26.59
CA GLN A 65 23.59 27.76 -26.66
C GLN A 65 23.65 27.09 -25.29
N THR A 66 24.70 27.34 -24.50
CA THR A 66 24.82 26.75 -23.16
C THR A 66 23.69 27.21 -22.23
N ILE A 67 23.27 28.47 -22.32
CA ILE A 67 22.15 29.02 -21.55
C ILE A 67 20.84 28.35 -21.98
N ASN A 68 20.57 28.26 -23.29
CA ASN A 68 19.38 27.57 -23.80
C ASN A 68 19.34 26.10 -23.37
N GLU A 69 20.46 25.39 -23.48
CA GLU A 69 20.55 24.00 -23.02
C GLU A 69 20.26 23.84 -21.53
N PHE A 70 20.71 24.79 -20.70
CA PHE A 70 20.42 24.78 -19.27
C PHE A 70 18.92 24.89 -19.00
N PHE A 71 18.24 25.86 -19.61
CA PHE A 71 16.79 26.03 -19.44
C PHE A 71 16.01 24.80 -19.91
N MET A 72 16.35 24.26 -21.09
CA MET A 72 15.71 23.05 -21.61
C MET A 72 15.91 21.83 -20.69
N LYS A 73 17.10 21.68 -20.08
CA LYS A 73 17.39 20.60 -19.12
C LYS A 73 16.64 20.80 -17.80
N CYS A 74 16.53 22.03 -17.31
CA CYS A 74 15.82 22.37 -16.08
C CYS A 74 14.32 22.12 -16.22
N ASP A 75 13.70 22.54 -17.32
CA ASP A 75 12.28 22.28 -17.59
C ASP A 75 11.99 20.79 -17.72
N ARG A 76 12.86 20.04 -18.41
CA ARG A 76 12.74 18.58 -18.50
C ARG A 76 12.79 17.91 -17.12
N LYS A 77 13.75 18.28 -16.27
CA LYS A 77 13.87 17.73 -14.91
C LYS A 77 12.67 18.09 -14.04
N SER A 78 12.20 19.34 -14.14
CA SER A 78 11.00 19.81 -13.44
C SER A 78 9.77 18.98 -13.83
N LEU A 79 9.56 18.79 -15.14
CA LEU A 79 8.46 17.98 -15.66
C LEU A 79 8.53 16.52 -15.20
N ILE A 80 9.71 15.91 -15.22
CA ILE A 80 9.90 14.53 -14.73
C ILE A 80 9.55 14.42 -13.25
N ASN A 81 9.98 15.39 -12.43
CA ASN A 81 9.70 15.39 -10.99
C ASN A 81 8.20 15.58 -10.70
N ASP A 82 7.52 16.43 -11.47
CA ASP A 82 6.08 16.62 -11.32
C ASP A 82 5.28 15.38 -11.76
N VAL A 83 5.71 14.71 -12.83
CA VAL A 83 5.11 13.43 -13.25
C VAL A 83 5.33 12.35 -12.19
N ALA A 84 6.57 12.22 -11.67
CA ALA A 84 6.89 11.25 -10.62
C ALA A 84 6.01 11.48 -9.37
N ARG A 85 5.87 12.73 -8.93
CA ARG A 85 5.02 13.08 -7.78
C ARG A 85 3.55 12.69 -8.00
N ARG A 86 3.03 12.88 -9.22
CA ARG A 86 1.65 12.47 -9.55
C ARG A 86 1.48 10.96 -9.54
N VAL A 87 2.47 10.22 -10.05
CA VAL A 87 2.47 8.74 -9.99
C VAL A 87 2.50 8.27 -8.55
N ASP A 88 3.36 8.84 -7.71
CA ASP A 88 3.47 8.48 -6.29
C ASP A 88 2.15 8.73 -5.54
N LEU A 89 1.49 9.87 -5.79
CA LEU A 89 0.19 10.18 -5.20
C LEU A 89 -0.89 9.18 -5.63
N CYS A 90 -0.88 8.78 -6.91
CA CYS A 90 -1.82 7.79 -7.44
C CYS A 90 -1.61 6.41 -6.80
N LEU A 91 -0.35 5.95 -6.72
CA LEU A 91 0.00 4.69 -6.08
C LEU A 91 -0.35 4.69 -4.59
N ALA A 92 -0.10 5.80 -3.89
CA ALA A 92 -0.49 5.95 -2.49
C ALA A 92 -2.02 5.88 -2.30
N SER A 93 -2.80 6.43 -3.24
CA SER A 93 -4.27 6.29 -3.22
C SER A 93 -4.70 4.84 -3.36
N TYR A 94 -4.13 4.11 -4.32
CA TYR A 94 -4.46 2.69 -4.50
C TYR A 94 -4.03 1.83 -3.32
N GLN A 95 -2.89 2.13 -2.69
CA GLN A 95 -2.43 1.45 -1.50
C GLN A 95 -3.45 1.57 -0.36
N LYS A 96 -3.95 2.79 -0.11
CA LYS A 96 -4.98 3.05 0.90
C LYS A 96 -6.29 2.33 0.60
N ASP A 97 -6.75 2.37 -0.66
CA ASP A 97 -7.96 1.65 -1.06
C ASP A 97 -7.84 0.13 -0.84
N LEU A 98 -6.65 -0.42 -1.08
CA LEU A 98 -6.35 -1.82 -0.89
C LEU A 98 -6.38 -2.19 0.60
N GLU A 99 -5.82 -1.34 1.46
CA GLU A 99 -5.87 -1.49 2.92
C GLU A 99 -7.30 -1.49 3.44
N VAL A 100 -8.14 -0.53 3.03
CA VAL A 100 -9.56 -0.46 3.41
C VAL A 100 -10.32 -1.72 2.97
N LYS A 101 -10.07 -2.20 1.75
CA LYS A 101 -10.71 -3.42 1.24
C LYS A 101 -10.28 -4.66 2.02
N LYS A 102 -9.00 -4.74 2.44
CA LYS A 102 -8.51 -5.83 3.29
C LYS A 102 -9.16 -5.83 4.66
N GLU A 103 -9.31 -4.66 5.28
CA GLU A 103 -9.98 -4.52 6.58
C GLU A 103 -11.44 -4.96 6.47
N ARG A 104 -12.17 -4.47 5.48
CA ARG A 104 -13.55 -4.88 5.22
C ARG A 104 -13.67 -6.38 4.98
N LEU A 105 -12.73 -6.99 4.26
CA LEU A 105 -12.74 -8.44 4.02
C LEU A 105 -12.51 -9.23 5.32
N LYS A 106 -11.63 -8.77 6.22
CA LYS A 106 -11.41 -9.39 7.53
C LYS A 106 -12.69 -9.33 8.38
N GLU A 107 -13.38 -8.20 8.38
CA GLU A 107 -14.65 -8.04 9.11
C GLU A 107 -15.73 -9.00 8.59
N LEU A 108 -15.89 -9.09 7.27
CA LEU A 108 -16.84 -10.02 6.65
C LEU A 108 -16.49 -11.47 6.98
N PHE A 109 -15.21 -11.83 6.92
CA PHE A 109 -14.76 -13.18 7.24
C PHE A 109 -15.02 -13.53 8.70
N ALA A 110 -14.72 -12.62 9.64
CA ALA A 110 -15.01 -12.84 11.06
C ALA A 110 -16.51 -13.03 11.31
N TYR A 111 -17.35 -12.23 10.65
CA TYR A 111 -18.80 -12.36 10.74
C TYR A 111 -19.30 -13.71 10.22
N GLU A 112 -18.80 -14.15 9.06
CA GLU A 112 -19.14 -15.46 8.48
C GLU A 112 -18.67 -16.62 9.35
N GLU A 113 -17.46 -16.53 9.94
CA GLU A 113 -16.94 -17.52 10.87
C GLU A 113 -17.81 -17.63 12.13
N GLU A 114 -18.24 -16.50 12.70
CA GLU A 114 -19.16 -16.49 13.83
C GLU A 114 -20.50 -17.13 13.49
N GLU A 115 -21.10 -16.78 12.35
CA GLU A 115 -22.37 -17.38 11.92
C GLU A 115 -22.24 -18.89 11.71
N ASN A 116 -21.16 -19.34 11.07
CA ASN A 116 -20.90 -20.75 10.85
C ASN A 116 -20.69 -21.48 12.17
N THR A 117 -19.92 -20.90 13.10
CA THR A 117 -19.73 -21.46 14.44
C THR A 117 -21.05 -21.60 15.18
N ARG A 118 -21.93 -20.59 15.13
CA ARG A 118 -23.27 -20.65 15.73
C ARG A 118 -24.11 -21.76 15.12
N LYS A 119 -24.07 -21.95 13.79
CA LYS A 119 -24.77 -23.05 13.11
C LYS A 119 -24.24 -24.42 13.56
N PHE A 120 -22.92 -24.60 13.64
CA PHE A 120 -22.33 -25.85 14.13
C PHE A 120 -22.69 -26.14 15.58
N VAL A 121 -22.65 -25.14 16.47
CA VAL A 121 -23.06 -25.30 17.86
C VAL A 121 -24.54 -25.66 17.96
N ALA A 122 -25.41 -24.99 17.21
CA ALA A 122 -26.84 -25.30 17.19
C ALA A 122 -27.12 -26.72 16.68
N GLN A 123 -26.42 -27.15 15.62
CA GLN A 123 -26.53 -28.52 15.10
C GLN A 123 -26.04 -29.56 16.11
N ALA A 124 -24.92 -29.30 16.79
CA ALA A 124 -24.38 -30.18 17.82
C ALA A 124 -25.33 -30.29 19.03
N GLN A 125 -25.90 -29.17 19.48
CA GLN A 125 -26.89 -29.15 20.56
C GLN A 125 -28.16 -29.91 20.17
N ALA A 126 -28.69 -29.69 18.96
CA ALA A 126 -29.84 -30.41 18.45
C ALA A 126 -29.56 -31.93 18.36
N GLY A 127 -28.38 -32.32 17.89
CA GLY A 127 -27.96 -33.72 17.85
C GLY A 127 -27.86 -34.36 19.23
N ALA A 128 -27.29 -33.64 20.20
CA ALA A 128 -27.20 -34.11 21.59
C ALA A 128 -28.59 -34.27 22.23
N GLU A 129 -29.50 -33.33 21.99
CA GLU A 129 -30.88 -33.39 22.49
C GLU A 129 -31.64 -34.57 21.88
N LEU A 130 -31.50 -34.84 20.58
CA LEU A 130 -32.12 -36.00 19.94
C LEU A 130 -31.65 -37.31 20.58
N VAL A 131 -30.34 -37.48 20.80
CA VAL A 131 -29.78 -38.66 21.47
C VAL A 131 -30.28 -38.77 22.92
N TRP A 132 -30.44 -37.66 23.61
CA TRP A 132 -30.97 -37.64 24.97
C TRP A 132 -32.45 -38.06 25.02
N GLN A 133 -33.27 -37.53 24.11
CA GLN A 133 -34.70 -37.89 24.02
C GLN A 133 -34.87 -39.36 23.68
N ASP A 134 -34.11 -39.92 22.74
CA ASP A 134 -34.13 -41.34 22.41
C ASP A 134 -33.82 -42.22 23.64
N LYS A 135 -32.79 -41.87 24.42
CA LYS A 135 -32.48 -42.56 25.69
C LYS A 135 -33.60 -42.44 26.72
N LYS A 136 -34.24 -41.28 26.81
CA LYS A 136 -35.36 -41.04 27.73
C LYS A 136 -36.59 -41.87 27.35
N GLU A 137 -36.92 -41.93 26.07
CA GLU A 137 -37.98 -42.78 25.52
C GLU A 137 -37.67 -44.25 25.75
N ARG A 138 -36.43 -44.68 25.49
CA ARG A 138 -35.98 -46.04 25.79
C ARG A 138 -36.13 -46.41 27.25
N LEU A 139 -35.76 -45.50 28.17
CA LEU A 139 -35.92 -45.71 29.61
C LEU A 139 -37.41 -45.83 30.00
N ARG A 140 -38.27 -44.95 29.47
CA ARG A 140 -39.73 -45.01 29.69
C ARG A 140 -40.29 -46.36 29.26
N PHE A 141 -39.92 -46.82 28.06
CA PHE A 141 -40.31 -48.14 27.55
C PHE A 141 -39.86 -49.28 28.48
N LEU A 142 -38.61 -49.27 28.94
CA LEU A 142 -38.10 -50.31 29.85
C LEU A 142 -38.80 -50.30 31.21
N LEU A 143 -39.14 -49.12 31.74
CA LEU A 143 -39.88 -48.98 33.00
C LEU A 143 -41.31 -49.49 32.84
N GLU A 144 -41.99 -49.16 31.75
CA GLU A 144 -43.33 -49.70 31.44
C GLU A 144 -43.31 -51.22 31.27
N LYS A 145 -42.32 -51.75 30.54
CA LYS A 145 -42.11 -53.19 30.40
C LYS A 145 -41.93 -53.84 31.77
N ARG A 146 -41.06 -53.31 32.63
CA ARG A 146 -40.85 -53.82 34.00
C ARG A 146 -42.13 -53.76 34.85
N LYS A 147 -42.91 -52.69 34.76
CA LYS A 147 -44.20 -52.57 35.46
C LYS A 147 -45.20 -53.62 35.01
N LYS A 148 -45.32 -53.86 33.70
CA LYS A 148 -46.17 -54.91 33.13
C LYS A 148 -45.72 -56.30 33.57
N GLU A 149 -44.43 -56.60 33.47
CA GLU A 149 -43.87 -57.87 33.95
C GLU A 149 -44.09 -58.09 35.45
N HIS A 150 -43.95 -57.05 36.28
CA HIS A 150 -44.29 -57.13 37.71
C HIS A 150 -45.78 -57.39 37.92
N ALA A 151 -46.65 -56.67 37.22
CA ALA A 151 -48.09 -56.85 37.32
C ALA A 151 -48.51 -58.28 36.91
N GLU A 152 -47.88 -58.85 35.89
CA GLU A 152 -48.12 -60.23 35.44
C GLU A 152 -47.54 -61.27 36.41
N LYS A 153 -46.30 -61.10 36.89
CA LYS A 153 -45.65 -62.03 37.83
C LYS A 153 -46.36 -62.13 39.17
N TYR A 154 -46.91 -61.02 39.65
CA TYR A 154 -47.64 -60.98 40.93
C TYR A 154 -49.17 -60.99 40.75
N LYS A 155 -49.67 -61.31 39.55
CA LYS A 155 -51.11 -61.36 39.24
C LYS A 155 -51.83 -62.47 40.00
N ASP A 156 -51.17 -63.61 40.11
CA ASP A 156 -51.70 -64.83 40.74
C ASP A 156 -51.11 -65.06 42.14
N THR A 157 -50.26 -64.15 42.60
CA THR A 157 -49.86 -64.14 44.01
C THR A 157 -51.04 -63.53 44.77
N PRO A 158 -51.78 -64.30 45.59
CA PRO A 158 -52.77 -63.67 46.45
C PRO A 158 -52.02 -62.64 47.27
N LEU A 159 -52.42 -61.36 47.15
CA LEU A 159 -52.12 -60.37 48.16
C LEU A 159 -52.86 -60.85 49.42
N LEU A 160 -52.26 -61.83 50.11
CA LEU A 160 -52.56 -62.08 51.50
C LEU A 160 -52.30 -60.74 52.17
N VAL A 161 -53.42 -60.17 52.60
CA VAL A 161 -53.51 -59.06 53.52
C VAL A 161 -52.42 -59.21 54.58
N ILE A 162 -51.31 -58.48 54.41
CA ILE A 162 -50.44 -58.16 55.53
C ILE A 162 -50.92 -56.78 56.02
N HIS A 163 -52.11 -56.78 56.63
CA HIS A 163 -52.35 -55.92 57.78
C HIS A 163 -51.48 -56.49 58.91
N SER A 164 -50.16 -56.26 58.88
CA SER A 164 -49.21 -56.37 60.01
C SER A 164 -47.75 -56.51 59.53
N VAL A 165 -47.14 -55.39 59.18
CA VAL A 165 -45.72 -55.16 59.50
C VAL A 165 -45.72 -53.82 60.23
N GLN A 166 -46.00 -53.82 61.53
CA GLN A 166 -44.94 -53.73 62.55
C GLN A 166 -43.87 -52.74 62.12
N SER A 167 -43.95 -51.53 62.70
CA SER A 167 -42.78 -50.75 63.14
C SER A 167 -41.45 -51.17 62.52
N LEU A 168 -41.19 -50.71 61.29
CA LEU A 168 -39.82 -50.67 60.79
C LEU A 168 -39.11 -49.59 61.59
N ASP A 169 -38.36 -50.04 62.59
CA ASP A 169 -37.35 -49.27 63.29
C ASP A 169 -36.52 -48.48 62.28
N LEU A 170 -36.71 -47.17 62.26
CA LEU A 170 -35.89 -46.17 61.54
C LEU A 170 -34.48 -46.03 62.17
N GLY A 171 -33.97 -47.09 62.80
CA GLY A 171 -32.67 -47.14 63.47
C GLY A 171 -31.48 -46.84 62.54
N PRO A 172 -31.39 -47.43 61.32
CA PRO A 172 -30.25 -47.16 60.45
C PRO A 172 -30.38 -45.84 59.67
N PHE A 173 -31.60 -45.40 59.34
CA PHE A 173 -31.81 -44.15 58.60
C PHE A 173 -31.52 -42.89 59.44
N LYS A 174 -31.79 -42.91 60.76
CA LYS A 174 -31.40 -41.81 61.67
C LYS A 174 -29.89 -41.69 61.85
N LYS A 175 -29.14 -42.79 61.77
CA LYS A 175 -27.66 -42.75 61.86
C LYS A 175 -27.05 -42.16 60.59
N ILE A 176 -27.57 -42.51 59.41
CA ILE A 176 -27.06 -42.00 58.13
C ILE A 176 -27.32 -40.49 58.00
N THR A 177 -28.49 -40.00 58.40
CA THR A 177 -28.76 -38.55 58.41
C THR A 177 -27.87 -37.79 59.40
N HIS A 178 -27.58 -38.36 60.57
CA HIS A 178 -26.66 -37.74 61.54
C HIS A 178 -25.19 -37.75 61.07
N TYR A 179 -24.76 -38.79 60.34
CA TYR A 179 -23.43 -38.81 59.71
C TYR A 179 -23.32 -37.83 58.54
N LEU A 180 -24.36 -37.70 57.71
CA LEU A 180 -24.41 -36.71 56.64
C LEU A 180 -24.45 -35.28 57.18
N LEU A 181 -25.23 -35.00 58.23
CA LEU A 181 -25.24 -33.67 58.88
C LEU A 181 -23.89 -33.34 59.53
N ARG A 182 -23.23 -34.33 60.14
CA ARG A 182 -21.90 -34.14 60.76
C ARG A 182 -20.80 -33.97 59.71
N ALA A 183 -20.88 -34.68 58.58
CA ALA A 183 -19.98 -34.52 57.45
C ALA A 183 -20.16 -33.16 56.76
N MET A 184 -21.40 -32.67 56.60
CA MET A 184 -21.66 -31.32 56.08
C MET A 184 -21.13 -30.22 57.00
N ARG A 185 -21.22 -30.37 58.33
CA ARG A 185 -20.57 -29.45 59.29
C ARG A 185 -19.05 -29.49 59.25
N PHE A 186 -18.44 -30.66 59.05
CA PHE A 186 -16.99 -30.80 58.99
C PHE A 186 -16.39 -30.24 57.68
N LEU A 187 -17.19 -30.21 56.60
CA LEU A 187 -16.81 -29.69 55.28
C LEU A 187 -17.13 -28.21 55.07
N GLY A 188 -17.63 -27.48 56.08
CA GLY A 188 -17.83 -26.02 56.02
C GLY A 188 -18.86 -25.55 54.98
N LEU A 189 -19.76 -26.42 54.53
CA LEU A 189 -20.85 -26.10 53.59
C LEU A 189 -22.10 -25.63 54.34
N GLU A 190 -21.96 -24.58 55.15
CA GLU A 190 -23.13 -23.79 55.55
C GLU A 190 -23.38 -22.75 54.45
N SER A 191 -24.29 -23.07 53.53
CA SER A 191 -24.86 -22.05 52.66
C SER A 191 -25.73 -21.12 53.51
N THR A 192 -25.19 -19.98 53.90
CA THR A 192 -25.97 -18.79 54.21
C THR A 192 -26.83 -18.47 53.00
N ASN A 193 -28.13 -18.79 53.05
CA ASN A 193 -29.21 -18.14 52.31
C ASN A 193 -30.56 -18.68 52.80
N VAL A 194 -30.93 -18.30 54.03
CA VAL A 194 -32.33 -18.25 54.44
C VAL A 194 -32.89 -16.94 53.90
N THR A 195 -33.28 -16.95 52.63
CA THR A 195 -34.04 -15.87 52.03
C THR A 195 -35.44 -15.90 52.65
N ARG A 196 -35.75 -14.87 53.46
CA ARG A 196 -37.12 -14.54 53.86
C ARG A 196 -37.98 -14.38 52.61
N CYS A 197 -38.82 -15.36 52.31
CA CYS A 197 -39.98 -15.16 51.44
C CYS A 197 -40.99 -14.28 52.18
N SER A 198 -40.88 -12.97 51.96
CA SER A 198 -41.91 -11.99 52.29
C SER A 198 -43.02 -12.09 51.24
N THR A 199 -44.14 -12.70 51.61
CA THR A 199 -45.40 -12.60 50.88
C THR A 199 -45.94 -11.17 50.95
N ARG A 200 -45.82 -10.40 49.85
CA ARG A 200 -46.71 -9.28 49.56
C ARG A 200 -47.62 -9.70 48.41
N LEU A 201 -48.89 -9.93 48.73
CA LEU A 201 -50.00 -9.91 47.78
C LEU A 201 -50.18 -8.48 47.27
N PRO A 202 -50.51 -8.26 45.99
CA PRO A 202 -51.06 -7.00 45.54
C PRO A 202 -52.56 -6.95 45.88
N SER A 203 -52.94 -5.98 46.69
CA SER A 203 -54.34 -5.57 46.87
C SER A 203 -54.81 -4.80 45.63
N PHE A 204 -55.94 -5.25 45.07
CA PHE A 204 -56.88 -4.43 44.33
C PHE A 204 -57.46 -3.33 45.24
#